data_AF-A0A497V1G9-F1
#
_entry.id   AF-A0A497V1G9-F1
#
_cell.length_a   1.000
_cell.length_b   1.000
_cell.length_c   1.000
_cell.angle_alpha   90.00
_cell.angle_beta   90.00
_cell.angle_gamma   90.00
#
_symmetry.space_group_name_H-M   'P 1'
#
loop_
_entity.id
_entity.type
_entity.pdbx_description
1 polymer ?
#
loop_
_entity_poly.entity_id
_entity_poly.type
_entity_poly.pdbx_seq_one_letter_code
_entity_poly.pdbx_strand_id
1 'polypeptide(L)'
;MGFFSRFFKIREQAPDTAETTWAMEDNGSELVLDPEYAATLMTELDLDAAISSHEAWRMQLDDLVQGRSTEVPQVDSICQADRCDLGRWLGGTGRLRLGHYPAFDMLVARHQYFHQQAAAVIALMHAGDQLKAQQLFNTSCRHASNQVLLLLKELKRGLGR
;
A
#
# COMPACT_ATOMS: atom_id res chain seq x y z
N MET A 1 20.26 5.83 -7.92
CA MET A 1 20.10 4.35 -7.95
C MET A 1 19.40 3.93 -6.66
N GLY A 2 18.10 3.63 -6.76
CA GLY A 2 17.19 3.57 -5.61
C GLY A 2 17.39 2.35 -4.71
N PHE A 3 17.37 2.59 -3.41
CA PHE A 3 17.51 1.64 -2.30
C PHE A 3 16.59 0.40 -2.40
N PHE A 4 15.49 0.46 -3.15
CA PHE A 4 14.49 -0.60 -3.22
C PHE A 4 14.64 -1.59 -4.38
N SER A 5 15.48 -1.31 -5.38
CA SER A 5 15.63 -2.20 -6.55
C SER A 5 16.32 -3.53 -6.23
N ARG A 6 16.80 -3.71 -5.00
CA ARG A 6 17.42 -4.94 -4.49
C ARG A 6 16.43 -5.90 -3.82
N PHE A 7 15.20 -5.47 -3.51
CA PHE A 7 14.25 -6.28 -2.74
C PHE A 7 13.25 -7.08 -3.61
N PHE A 8 13.31 -6.95 -4.94
CA PHE A 8 12.36 -7.63 -5.84
C PHE A 8 13.07 -8.03 -7.15
N LYS A 9 14.03 -8.94 -7.07
CA LYS A 9 14.92 -9.25 -8.20
C LYS A 9 14.89 -10.74 -8.56
N ILE A 10 13.76 -11.18 -9.10
CA ILE A 10 13.56 -12.56 -9.61
C ILE A 10 14.75 -12.97 -10.48
N ARG A 11 15.46 -14.02 -10.04
CA ARG A 11 16.56 -14.64 -10.79
C ARG A 11 15.94 -15.60 -11.80
N GLU A 12 16.27 -15.45 -13.09
CA GLU A 12 15.99 -16.46 -14.10
C GLU A 12 16.57 -17.81 -13.66
N GLN A 13 15.70 -18.81 -13.46
CA GLN A 13 16.11 -20.18 -13.22
C GLN A 13 16.69 -20.75 -14.51
N ALA A 14 18.01 -21.00 -14.52
CA ALA A 14 18.59 -21.99 -15.41
C ALA A 14 18.11 -23.38 -14.96
N PRO A 15 17.76 -24.28 -15.88
CA PRO A 15 17.31 -25.61 -15.52
C PRO A 15 18.51 -26.49 -15.15
N ASP A 16 18.27 -27.36 -14.18
CA ASP A 16 18.97 -28.61 -13.91
C ASP A 16 20.16 -28.55 -12.93
N THR A 17 19.91 -28.94 -11.68
CA THR A 17 20.43 -30.21 -11.11
C THR A 17 20.05 -30.31 -9.63
N ALA A 18 19.66 -31.52 -9.23
CA ALA A 18 19.28 -31.89 -7.88
C ALA A 18 20.49 -31.87 -6.94
N GLU A 19 20.39 -31.15 -5.81
CA GLU A 19 20.88 -31.63 -4.51
C GLU A 19 20.42 -30.71 -3.37
N THR A 20 19.84 -31.32 -2.33
CA THR A 20 19.48 -30.70 -1.07
C THR A 20 20.74 -30.21 -0.35
N THR A 21 20.97 -28.90 -0.35
CA THR A 21 21.86 -28.26 0.63
C THR A 21 21.06 -27.18 1.35
N TRP A 22 20.79 -27.41 2.64
CA TRP A 22 20.27 -26.43 3.56
C TRP A 22 21.33 -25.34 3.79
N ALA A 23 21.35 -24.32 2.93
CA ALA A 23 22.05 -23.08 3.17
C ALA A 23 21.04 -22.07 3.72
N MET A 24 20.97 -21.97 5.05
CA MET A 24 20.48 -20.76 5.71
C MET A 24 21.45 -19.63 5.35
N GLU A 25 21.12 -18.83 4.34
CA GLU A 25 21.79 -17.56 4.10
C GLU A 25 20.79 -16.41 4.28
N ASP A 26 21.00 -15.76 5.42
CA ASP A 26 20.59 -14.42 5.80
C ASP A 26 20.87 -13.39 4.69
N ASN A 27 19.83 -12.98 3.96
CA ASN A 27 19.81 -11.69 3.27
C ASN A 27 18.37 -11.24 3.01
N GLY A 28 18.02 -10.07 3.55
CA GLY A 28 16.65 -9.59 3.68
C GLY A 28 15.90 -9.31 2.37
N SER A 29 14.60 -9.67 2.41
CA SER A 29 13.49 -9.14 1.61
C SER A 29 13.59 -9.34 0.09
N GLU A 30 13.63 -10.58 -0.40
CA GLU A 30 13.16 -10.87 -1.76
C GLU A 30 11.83 -11.62 -1.71
N LEU A 31 10.79 -11.05 -2.29
CA LEU A 31 9.47 -11.67 -2.39
C LEU A 31 9.47 -12.62 -3.60
N VAL A 32 10.13 -13.77 -3.44
CA VAL A 32 10.10 -14.85 -4.44
C VAL A 32 8.81 -15.64 -4.22
N LEU A 33 7.86 -15.47 -5.13
CA LEU A 33 6.61 -16.24 -5.13
C LEU A 33 6.58 -17.16 -6.34
N ASP A 34 6.00 -18.34 -6.16
CA ASP A 34 5.67 -19.24 -7.26
C ASP A 34 4.68 -18.54 -8.22
N PRO A 35 4.83 -18.65 -9.55
CA PRO A 35 3.96 -17.99 -10.54
C PRO A 35 2.46 -18.31 -10.39
N GLU A 36 2.11 -19.54 -10.01
CA GLU A 36 0.71 -19.95 -9.80
C GLU A 36 0.14 -19.34 -8.52
N TYR A 37 0.98 -19.21 -7.49
CA TYR A 37 0.65 -18.52 -6.25
C TYR A 37 0.53 -17.00 -6.44
N ALA A 38 1.39 -16.41 -7.27
CA ALA A 38 1.36 -15.01 -7.64
C ALA A 38 0.11 -14.65 -8.45
N ALA A 39 -0.26 -15.49 -9.43
CA ALA A 39 -1.48 -15.33 -10.21
C ALA A 39 -2.76 -15.42 -9.33
N THR A 40 -2.76 -16.33 -8.36
CA THR A 40 -3.86 -16.43 -7.38
C THR A 40 -3.97 -15.17 -6.51
N LEU A 41 -2.84 -14.62 -6.06
CA LEU A 41 -2.80 -13.38 -5.29
C LEU A 41 -3.29 -12.16 -6.09
N MET A 42 -2.93 -12.07 -7.38
CA MET A 42 -3.38 -11.01 -8.29
C MET A 42 -4.86 -11.08 -8.63
N THR A 43 -5.48 -12.26 -8.51
CA THR A 43 -6.92 -12.45 -8.78
C THR A 43 -7.77 -12.27 -7.53
N GLU A 44 -7.26 -12.58 -6.34
CA GLU A 44 -7.96 -12.36 -5.06
C GLU A 44 -8.02 -10.90 -4.62
N LEU A 45 -7.02 -10.10 -4.99
CA LEU A 45 -7.06 -8.64 -4.88
C LEU A 45 -6.87 -8.04 -6.27
N ASP A 46 -7.88 -7.31 -6.74
CA ASP A 46 -7.70 -6.42 -7.88
C ASP A 46 -6.78 -5.27 -7.46
N LEU A 47 -5.47 -5.48 -7.63
CA LEU A 47 -4.43 -4.52 -7.30
C LEU A 47 -4.59 -3.22 -8.10
N ASP A 48 -5.13 -3.29 -9.32
CA ASP A 48 -5.41 -2.12 -10.15
C ASP A 48 -6.57 -1.31 -9.60
N ALA A 49 -7.63 -1.97 -9.14
CA ALA A 49 -8.72 -1.31 -8.43
C ALA A 49 -8.25 -0.69 -7.11
N ALA A 50 -7.40 -1.39 -6.34
CA ALA A 50 -6.85 -0.87 -5.08
C ALA A 50 -5.98 0.39 -5.28
N ILE A 51 -5.12 0.39 -6.30
CA ILE A 51 -4.29 1.54 -6.70
C ILE A 51 -5.19 2.69 -7.14
N SER A 52 -6.15 2.41 -8.03
CA SER A 52 -7.07 3.42 -8.58
C SER A 52 -7.95 4.05 -7.49
N SER A 53 -8.43 3.24 -6.55
CA SER A 53 -9.21 3.70 -5.38
C SER A 53 -8.40 4.64 -4.49
N HIS A 54 -7.13 4.33 -4.23
CA HIS A 54 -6.25 5.21 -3.45
C HIS A 54 -5.89 6.51 -4.18
N GLU A 55 -5.68 6.45 -5.51
CA GLU A 55 -5.44 7.64 -6.32
C GLU A 55 -6.69 8.54 -6.36
N ALA A 56 -7.88 7.96 -6.53
CA ALA A 56 -9.16 8.67 -6.48
C ALA A 56 -9.39 9.33 -5.12
N TRP A 57 -9.15 8.59 -4.03
CA TRP A 57 -9.28 9.11 -2.68
C TRP A 57 -8.39 10.32 -2.42
N ARG A 58 -7.14 10.28 -2.89
CA ARG A 58 -6.21 11.42 -2.80
C ARG A 58 -6.73 12.63 -3.56
N MET A 59 -7.31 12.45 -4.74
CA MET A 59 -7.88 13.55 -5.54
C MET A 59 -9.10 14.15 -4.86
N GLN A 60 -10.01 13.33 -4.34
CA GLN A 60 -11.18 13.79 -3.58
C GLN A 60 -10.77 14.62 -2.35
N LEU A 61 -9.75 14.16 -1.62
CA LEU A 61 -9.24 14.89 -0.46
C LEU A 61 -8.56 16.21 -0.86
N ASP A 62 -7.86 16.25 -2.01
CA ASP A 62 -7.30 17.49 -2.58
C ASP A 62 -8.42 18.48 -2.94
N ASP A 63 -9.47 18.03 -3.64
CA ASP A 63 -10.64 18.84 -3.96
C ASP A 63 -11.31 19.41 -2.72
N LEU A 64 -11.41 18.60 -1.67
CA LEU A 64 -11.98 19.01 -0.39
C LEU A 64 -11.16 20.11 0.28
N VAL A 65 -9.85 19.93 0.46
CA VAL A 65 -9.00 20.93 1.14
C VAL A 65 -8.87 22.22 0.34
N GLN A 66 -9.04 22.16 -0.98
CA GLN A 66 -9.03 23.31 -1.88
C GLN A 66 -10.39 24.01 -1.96
N GLY A 67 -11.43 23.50 -1.28
CA GLY A 67 -12.78 24.05 -1.30
C GLY A 67 -13.52 23.85 -2.62
N ARG A 68 -13.03 22.94 -3.48
CA ARG A 68 -13.72 22.53 -4.73
C ARG A 68 -14.86 21.54 -4.46
N SER A 69 -14.83 20.88 -3.31
CA SER A 69 -15.94 20.10 -2.76
C SER A 69 -16.42 20.72 -1.45
N THR A 70 -17.74 20.68 -1.22
CA THR A 70 -18.39 21.20 -0.01
C THR A 70 -18.85 20.10 0.95
N GLU A 71 -18.94 18.85 0.48
CA GLU A 71 -19.36 17.73 1.31
C GLU A 71 -18.14 17.11 2.00
N VAL A 72 -18.02 17.34 3.31
CA VAL A 72 -16.95 16.77 4.13
C VAL A 72 -17.38 15.40 4.68
N PRO A 73 -16.64 14.31 4.35
CA PRO A 73 -16.96 12.98 4.86
C PRO A 73 -16.82 12.90 6.38
N GLN A 74 -17.56 11.98 7.00
CA GLN A 74 -17.43 11.71 8.44
C GLN A 74 -16.08 11.07 8.77
N VAL A 75 -15.34 11.64 9.74
CA VAL A 75 -13.98 11.20 10.12
C VAL A 75 -13.91 9.70 10.41
N ASP A 76 -14.90 9.16 11.11
CA ASP A 76 -14.92 7.75 11.52
C ASP A 76 -14.90 6.79 10.33
N SER A 77 -15.53 7.16 9.22
CA SER A 77 -15.54 6.36 7.99
C SER A 77 -14.17 6.26 7.31
N ILE A 78 -13.27 7.19 7.63
CA ILE A 78 -11.98 7.40 6.96
C ILE A 78 -10.85 6.83 7.80
N CYS A 79 -10.94 6.95 9.13
CA CYS A 79 -9.94 6.45 10.07
C CYS A 79 -9.82 4.92 10.04
N GLN A 80 -10.92 4.24 9.68
CA GLN A 80 -11.02 2.79 9.65
C GLN A 80 -10.35 2.23 8.40
N ALA A 81 -9.02 2.14 8.45
CA ALA A 81 -8.20 1.59 7.39
C ALA A 81 -8.64 0.18 6.98
N ASP A 82 -9.12 -0.63 7.93
CA ASP A 82 -9.60 -2.00 7.70
C ASP A 82 -10.89 -2.09 6.88
N ARG A 83 -11.62 -0.99 6.65
CA ARG A 83 -12.88 -0.99 5.89
C ARG A 83 -12.70 -0.79 4.40
N CYS A 84 -11.57 -0.27 3.94
CA CYS A 84 -11.29 -0.17 2.51
C CYS A 84 -10.90 -1.55 1.94
N ASP A 85 -11.08 -1.76 0.64
CA ASP A 85 -10.79 -3.06 0.00
C ASP A 85 -9.36 -3.53 0.25
N LEU A 86 -8.40 -2.61 0.16
CA LEU A 86 -7.00 -2.89 0.46
C LEU A 86 -6.81 -3.28 1.94
N GLY A 87 -7.42 -2.55 2.87
CA GLY A 87 -7.31 -2.84 4.30
C GLY A 87 -7.91 -4.19 4.69
N ARG A 88 -9.06 -4.53 4.12
CA ARG A 88 -9.68 -5.86 4.30
C ARG A 88 -8.75 -6.96 3.80
N TRP A 89 -8.14 -6.78 2.63
CA TRP A 89 -7.18 -7.73 2.09
C TRP A 89 -5.90 -7.82 2.93
N LEU A 90 -5.35 -6.68 3.36
CA LEU A 90 -4.16 -6.59 4.21
C LEU A 90 -4.37 -7.26 5.57
N GLY A 91 -5.58 -7.22 6.13
CA GLY A 91 -5.94 -7.90 7.38
C GLY A 91 -6.33 -9.37 7.21
N GLY A 92 -6.73 -9.77 5.99
CA GLY A 92 -7.18 -11.12 5.66
C GLY A 92 -6.13 -11.88 4.85
N THR A 93 -6.49 -12.22 3.61
CA THR A 93 -5.70 -13.13 2.77
C THR A 93 -4.30 -12.61 2.47
N GLY A 94 -4.11 -11.29 2.32
CA GLY A 94 -2.79 -10.69 2.18
C GLY A 94 -1.87 -11.02 3.35
N ARG A 95 -2.38 -10.94 4.59
CA ARG A 95 -1.61 -11.28 5.81
C ARG A 95 -1.26 -12.77 5.83
N LEU A 96 -2.21 -13.63 5.50
CA LEU A 96 -2.00 -15.08 5.48
C LEU A 96 -0.93 -15.49 4.48
N ARG A 97 -0.90 -14.85 3.32
CA ARG A 97 -0.07 -15.26 2.19
C ARG A 97 1.28 -14.53 2.12
N LEU A 98 1.35 -13.28 2.59
CA LEU A 98 2.51 -12.40 2.45
C LEU A 98 3.02 -11.84 3.79
N GLY A 99 2.36 -12.14 4.90
CA GLY A 99 2.69 -11.59 6.22
C GLY A 99 4.06 -11.99 6.75
N HIS A 100 4.74 -12.96 6.14
CA HIS A 100 6.12 -13.31 6.47
C HIS A 100 7.16 -12.41 5.79
N TYR A 101 6.75 -11.54 4.86
CA TYR A 101 7.66 -10.61 4.20
C TYR A 101 7.69 -9.25 4.93
N PRO A 102 8.87 -8.72 5.31
CA PRO A 102 8.97 -7.40 5.95
C PRO A 102 8.40 -6.26 5.11
N ALA A 103 8.44 -6.39 3.77
CA ALA A 103 7.83 -5.43 2.86
C ALA A 103 6.30 -5.37 2.99
N PHE A 104 5.65 -6.48 3.36
CA PHE A 104 4.21 -6.53 3.62
C PHE A 104 3.87 -5.76 4.89
N ASP A 105 4.60 -5.95 5.99
CA ASP A 105 4.39 -5.19 7.22
C ASP A 105 4.60 -3.69 7.01
N MET A 106 5.56 -3.30 6.16
CA MET A 106 5.73 -1.92 5.73
C MET A 106 4.48 -1.40 5.01
N LEU A 107 3.91 -2.16 4.07
CA LEU A 107 2.68 -1.78 3.37
C LEU A 107 1.51 -1.59 4.36
N VAL A 108 1.33 -2.52 5.29
CA VAL A 108 0.31 -2.41 6.35
C VAL A 108 0.48 -1.13 7.17
N ALA A 109 1.70 -0.86 7.65
CA ALA A 109 1.99 0.31 8.46
C ALA A 109 1.78 1.63 7.70
N ARG A 110 2.22 1.70 6.43
CA ARG A 110 2.05 2.88 5.59
C ARG A 110 0.59 3.13 5.22
N HIS A 111 -0.17 2.07 5.00
CA HIS A 111 -1.61 2.15 4.77
C HIS A 111 -2.37 2.70 5.99
N GLN A 112 -2.09 2.16 7.18
CA GLN A 112 -2.69 2.66 8.42
C GLN A 112 -2.32 4.13 8.67
N TYR A 113 -1.05 4.49 8.48
CA TYR A 113 -0.58 5.87 8.65
C TYR A 113 -1.29 6.82 7.68
N PHE A 114 -1.50 6.43 6.42
CA PHE A 114 -2.25 7.23 5.45
C PHE A 114 -3.67 7.56 5.94
N HIS A 115 -4.42 6.55 6.38
CA HIS A 115 -5.78 6.73 6.88
C HIS A 115 -5.83 7.65 8.12
N GLN A 116 -4.85 7.55 9.02
CA GLN A 116 -4.73 8.46 10.17
C GLN A 116 -4.50 9.91 9.73
N GLN A 117 -3.62 10.14 8.75
CA GLN A 117 -3.37 11.49 8.23
C GLN A 117 -4.60 12.04 7.49
N ALA A 118 -5.30 11.22 6.71
CA ALA A 118 -6.52 11.62 6.02
C ALA A 118 -7.64 11.98 7.02
N ALA A 119 -7.82 11.19 8.07
CA ALA A 119 -8.77 11.47 9.15
C ALA A 119 -8.44 12.80 9.86
N ALA A 120 -7.15 13.07 10.13
CA ALA A 120 -6.72 14.33 10.73
C ALA A 120 -6.96 15.54 9.81
N VAL A 121 -6.76 15.40 8.50
CA VAL A 121 -7.10 16.45 7.51
C VAL A 121 -8.60 16.75 7.57
N ILE A 122 -9.45 15.73 7.57
CA ILE A 122 -10.91 15.89 7.59
C ILE A 122 -11.38 16.49 8.92
N ALA A 123 -10.78 16.11 10.05
CA ALA A 123 -11.06 16.72 11.34
C ALA A 123 -10.76 18.23 11.36
N LEU A 124 -9.64 18.66 10.74
CA LEU A 124 -9.31 20.08 10.58
C LEU A 124 -10.31 20.80 9.67
N MET A 125 -10.80 20.13 8.62
CA MET A 125 -11.84 20.68 7.74
C MET A 125 -13.17 20.88 8.48
N HIS A 126 -13.58 19.92 9.32
CA HIS A 126 -14.76 20.08 10.20
C HIS A 126 -14.59 21.21 11.21
N ALA A 127 -13.36 21.46 11.70
CA ALA A 127 -13.06 22.57 12.58
C ALA A 127 -13.00 23.93 11.87
N GLY A 128 -13.16 23.98 10.53
CA GLY A 128 -13.02 25.19 9.73
C GLY A 128 -11.58 25.67 9.54
N ASP A 129 -10.60 24.86 9.94
CA ASP A 129 -9.18 25.23 9.99
C ASP A 129 -8.47 24.88 8.65
N GLN A 130 -8.98 25.46 7.56
CA GLN A 130 -8.65 25.09 6.18
C GLN A 130 -7.15 25.20 5.85
N LEU A 131 -6.47 26.22 6.38
CA LEU A 131 -5.02 26.40 6.17
C LEU A 131 -4.21 25.23 6.76
N LYS A 132 -4.56 24.78 7.97
CA LYS A 132 -3.89 23.62 8.59
C LYS A 132 -4.23 22.33 7.87
N ALA A 133 -5.48 22.17 7.42
CA ALA A 133 -5.89 21.01 6.63
C ALA A 133 -5.08 20.91 5.33
N GLN A 134 -4.91 22.01 4.59
CA GLN A 134 -4.09 22.07 3.39
C GLN A 134 -2.61 21.77 3.68
N GLN A 135 -2.04 22.34 4.75
CA GLN A 135 -0.66 22.08 5.13
C GLN A 135 -0.43 20.60 5.47
N LEU A 136 -1.30 20.02 6.29
CA LEU A 136 -1.20 18.60 6.68
C LEU A 136 -1.40 17.68 5.48
N PHE A 137 -2.34 18.02 4.60
CA PHE A 137 -2.57 17.28 3.37
C PHE A 137 -1.33 17.27 2.47
N ASN A 138 -0.76 18.44 2.19
CA ASN A 138 0.38 18.60 1.27
C ASN A 138 1.69 18.00 1.80
N THR A 139 1.79 17.80 3.12
CA THR A 139 2.98 17.22 3.76
C THR A 139 2.77 15.74 4.06
N SER A 140 2.19 15.41 5.21
CA SER A 140 2.12 14.06 5.74
C SER A 140 1.17 13.16 4.94
N CYS A 141 -0.03 13.65 4.60
CA CYS A 141 -1.04 12.82 3.92
C CYS A 141 -0.64 12.44 2.50
N ARG A 142 -0.20 13.43 1.70
CA ARG A 142 0.26 13.23 0.32
C ARG A 142 1.50 12.33 0.28
N HIS A 143 2.42 12.49 1.24
CA HIS A 143 3.59 11.62 1.32
C HIS A 143 3.21 10.17 1.65
N ALA A 144 2.33 9.95 2.64
CA ALA A 144 1.86 8.63 3.02
C ALA A 144 1.11 7.93 1.87
N SER A 145 0.24 8.65 1.17
CA SER A 145 -0.47 8.15 -0.02
C SER A 145 0.50 7.67 -1.10
N ASN A 146 1.53 8.47 -1.41
CA ASN A 146 2.53 8.11 -2.41
C ASN A 146 3.33 6.85 -2.00
N GLN A 147 3.61 6.67 -0.71
CA GLN A 147 4.29 5.47 -0.21
C GLN A 147 3.43 4.21 -0.41
N VAL A 148 2.13 4.27 -0.12
CA VAL A 148 1.20 3.16 -0.37
C VAL A 148 1.16 2.80 -1.85
N LEU A 149 0.98 3.80 -2.73
CA LEU A 149 0.93 3.58 -4.18
C LEU A 149 2.23 2.98 -4.73
N LEU A 150 3.38 3.42 -4.23
CA LEU A 150 4.67 2.86 -4.63
C LEU A 150 4.78 1.39 -4.21
N LEU A 151 4.43 1.05 -2.97
CA LEU A 151 4.49 -0.32 -2.46
C LEU A 151 3.52 -1.25 -3.19
N LEU A 152 2.31 -0.77 -3.53
CA LEU A 152 1.35 -1.54 -4.34
C LEU A 152 1.85 -1.79 -5.76
N LYS A 153 2.44 -0.76 -6.40
CA LYS A 153 3.02 -0.90 -7.75
C LYS A 153 4.22 -1.87 -7.76
N GLU A 154 5.02 -1.83 -6.71
CA GLU A 154 6.12 -2.78 -6.50
C GLU A 154 5.62 -4.22 -6.27
N LEU A 155 4.62 -4.40 -5.41
CA LEU A 155 3.97 -5.69 -5.19
C LEU A 155 3.40 -6.25 -6.50
N LYS A 156 2.67 -5.42 -7.26
CA LYS A 156 2.12 -5.79 -8.57
C LYS A 156 3.22 -6.24 -9.53
N ARG A 157 4.34 -5.50 -9.60
CA ARG A 157 5.48 -5.86 -10.45
C ARG A 157 6.15 -7.16 -10.01
N GLY A 158 6.22 -7.43 -8.71
CA GLY A 158 6.76 -8.67 -8.17
C GLY A 158 5.86 -9.88 -8.45
N LEU A 159 4.55 -9.69 -8.55
CA LEU A 159 3.57 -10.74 -8.84
C LEU A 159 3.39 -11.01 -10.35
N GLY A 160 3.56 -9.99 -11.20
CA GLY A 160 3.34 -10.08 -12.64
C GLY A 160 4.58 -10.41 -13.48
N ARG A 161 5.64 -10.91 -12.86
CA ARG A 161 6.86 -11.41 -13.52
C ARG A 161 6.92 -12.91 -13.38
#